data_AF-A0A558BW29-F1
#
_entry.id   AF-A0A558BW29-F1
#
_cell.length_a   1.000
_cell.length_b   1.000
_cell.length_c   1.000
_cell.angle_alpha   90.00
_cell.angle_beta   90.00
_cell.angle_gamma   90.00
#
_symmetry.space_group_name_H-M   'P 1'
#
loop_
_entity.id
_entity.type
_entity.pdbx_description
1 polymer ?
#
loop_
_entity_poly.entity_id
_entity_poly.type
_entity_poly.pdbx_seq_one_letter_code
_entity_poly.pdbx_strand_id
1 'polypeptide(L)'
;MLSAKDLLTTYHQAEHQQRAEQQYLALEKRRDRRKQADLDAGRLVRICIDQDGEEPNTGLFPARVAAFVCRVLGDAQPTARDCVRFTLTTQGRLHAAYYPERRAYQAILALLAHARAVTKVERRRRN
;
A
#
# COMPACT_ATOMS: atom_id res chain seq x y z
N MET A 1 7.27 14.89 46.84
CA MET A 1 7.52 13.44 46.89
C MET A 1 6.29 12.75 46.33
N LEU A 2 6.41 11.97 45.26
CA LEU A 2 5.31 11.16 44.72
C LEU A 2 4.94 10.06 45.72
N SER A 3 3.65 9.82 45.93
CA SER A 3 3.18 8.77 46.84
C SER A 3 3.53 7.39 46.27
N ALA A 4 3.79 6.40 47.13
CA ALA A 4 4.00 5.01 46.70
C ALA A 4 2.84 4.49 45.83
N LYS A 5 1.63 5.02 46.04
CA LYS A 5 0.44 4.73 45.23
C LYS A 5 0.53 5.31 43.81
N ASP A 6 1.14 6.49 43.65
CA ASP A 6 1.31 7.13 42.35
C ASP A 6 2.37 6.40 41.50
N LEU A 7 3.43 5.90 42.16
CA LEU A 7 4.48 5.09 41.53
C LEU A 7 3.96 3.73 41.03
N LEU A 8 3.11 3.06 41.82
CA LEU A 8 2.48 1.80 41.40
C LEU A 8 1.50 2.01 40.24
N THR A 9 0.76 3.12 40.25
CA THR A 9 -0.20 3.44 39.19
C THR A 9 0.52 3.76 37.88
N THR A 10 1.62 4.51 37.93
CA THR A 10 2.46 4.78 36.73
C THR A 10 3.13 3.52 36.21
N TYR A 11 3.59 2.62 37.09
CA TYR A 11 4.17 1.35 36.68
C TYR A 11 3.15 0.46 35.95
N HIS A 12 1.94 0.30 36.51
CA HIS A 12 0.88 -0.47 35.85
C HIS A 12 0.43 0.17 34.53
N GLN A 13 0.32 1.49 34.44
CA GLN A 13 0.02 2.18 33.18
C GLN A 13 1.11 1.94 32.13
N ALA A 14 2.39 2.00 32.52
CA ALA A 14 3.50 1.70 31.64
C ALA A 14 3.49 0.23 31.17
N GLU A 15 3.20 -0.73 32.04
CA GLU A 15 3.04 -2.14 31.66
C GLU A 15 1.88 -2.35 30.68
N HIS A 16 0.74 -1.69 30.90
CA HIS A 16 -0.40 -1.75 29.99
C HIS A 16 -0.08 -1.16 28.62
N GLN A 17 0.62 -0.02 28.57
CA GLN A 17 1.07 0.60 27.33
C GLN A 17 2.06 -0.29 26.59
N GLN A 18 3.07 -0.82 27.27
CA GLN A 18 4.04 -1.75 26.67
C GLN A 18 3.37 -3.01 26.10
N ARG A 19 2.41 -3.59 26.82
CA ARG A 19 1.65 -4.75 26.31
C ARG A 19 0.81 -4.39 25.08
N ALA A 20 0.17 -3.21 25.07
CA ALA A 20 -0.60 -2.74 23.92
C ALA A 20 0.30 -2.50 22.70
N GLU A 21 1.48 -1.89 22.88
CA GLU A 21 2.48 -1.70 21.82
C GLU A 21 2.99 -3.03 21.27
N GLN A 22 3.33 -3.98 22.14
CA GLN A 22 3.76 -5.32 21.70
C GLN A 22 2.67 -6.05 20.91
N GLN A 23 1.41 -5.96 21.35
CA GLN A 23 0.28 -6.53 20.62
C GLN A 23 0.08 -5.85 19.25
N TYR A 24 0.19 -4.53 19.20
CA TYR A 24 0.12 -3.77 17.95
C TYR A 24 1.21 -4.22 16.96
N LEU A 25 2.47 -4.27 17.40
CA LEU A 25 3.60 -4.72 16.59
C LEU A 25 3.43 -6.17 16.11
N ALA A 26 2.90 -7.06 16.94
CA ALA A 26 2.62 -8.44 16.56
C ALA A 26 1.53 -8.53 15.48
N LEU A 27 0.47 -7.72 15.59
CA LEU A 27 -0.59 -7.63 14.58
C LEU A 27 -0.07 -7.05 13.26
N GLU A 28 0.79 -6.03 13.33
CA GLU A 28 1.44 -5.43 12.17
C GLU A 28 2.31 -6.44 11.42
N LYS A 29 3.20 -7.15 12.13
CA LYS A 29 4.01 -8.23 11.54
C LYS A 29 3.16 -9.31 10.89
N ARG A 30 2.04 -9.71 11.52
CA ARG A 30 1.09 -10.68 10.94
C ARG A 30 0.46 -10.14 9.66
N ARG A 31 0.07 -8.86 9.63
CA ARG A 31 -0.49 -8.22 8.43
C ARG A 31 0.54 -8.18 7.30
N ASP A 32 1.77 -7.82 7.59
CA ASP A 32 2.80 -7.72 6.56
C ASP A 32 3.20 -9.09 6.02
N ARG A 33 3.28 -10.11 6.89
CA ARG A 33 3.46 -11.50 6.44
C ARG A 33 2.34 -11.97 5.52
N ARG A 34 1.09 -11.58 5.82
CA ARG A 34 -0.05 -11.88 4.96
C ARG A 34 0.02 -11.17 3.62
N LYS A 35 0.35 -9.87 3.60
CA LYS A 35 0.56 -9.12 2.35
C LYS A 35 1.66 -9.74 1.50
N GLN A 36 2.76 -10.18 2.11
CA GLN A 36 3.84 -10.86 1.41
C GLN A 36 3.37 -12.19 0.82
N ALA A 37 2.68 -13.03 1.60
CA ALA A 37 2.10 -14.26 1.09
C ALA A 37 1.08 -14.03 -0.04
N ASP A 38 0.34 -12.92 -0.01
CA ASP A 38 -0.57 -12.53 -1.09
C ASP A 38 0.19 -12.03 -2.34
N LEU A 39 1.34 -11.36 -2.18
CA LEU A 39 2.24 -11.00 -3.30
C LEU A 39 2.87 -12.24 -3.93
N ASP A 40 3.37 -13.16 -3.12
CA ASP A 40 4.00 -14.41 -3.57
C ASP A 40 2.99 -15.31 -4.29
N ALA A 41 1.73 -15.30 -3.83
CA ALA A 41 0.63 -16.00 -4.49
C ALA A 41 0.06 -15.26 -5.72
N GLY A 42 0.53 -14.04 -6.03
CA GLY A 42 0.03 -13.22 -7.13
C GLY A 42 -1.39 -12.66 -6.92
N ARG A 43 -1.90 -12.66 -5.69
CA ARG A 43 -3.18 -12.03 -5.32
C ARG A 43 -3.05 -10.53 -5.17
N LEU A 44 -1.89 -10.05 -4.75
CA LEU A 44 -1.51 -8.64 -4.72
C LEU A 44 -0.45 -8.35 -5.78
N VAL A 45 -0.45 -7.12 -6.24
CA VAL A 45 0.54 -6.54 -7.15
C VAL A 45 1.00 -5.23 -6.54
N ARG A 46 2.31 -5.04 -6.44
CA ARG A 46 2.89 -3.74 -6.10
C ARG A 46 2.97 -2.92 -7.38
N ILE A 47 2.43 -1.71 -7.36
CA ILE A 47 2.51 -0.76 -8.46
C ILE A 47 3.27 0.46 -7.96
N CYS A 48 4.37 0.78 -8.62
CA CYS A 48 5.12 2.01 -8.45
C CYS A 48 4.91 2.89 -9.68
N ILE A 49 4.69 4.18 -9.45
CA ILE A 49 4.43 5.18 -10.48
C ILE A 49 5.51 6.24 -10.33
N ASP A 50 6.36 6.36 -11.34
CA ASP A 50 7.45 7.33 -11.39
C ASP A 50 7.15 8.35 -12.48
N GLN A 51 6.99 9.61 -12.08
CA GLN A 51 6.78 10.75 -12.96
C GLN A 51 7.92 11.75 -12.74
N ASP A 52 8.46 12.29 -13.83
CA ASP A 52 9.58 13.23 -13.74
C ASP A 52 9.22 14.44 -12.87
N GLY A 53 10.05 14.70 -11.86
CA GLY A 53 9.85 15.80 -10.91
C GLY A 53 8.94 15.49 -9.71
N GLU A 54 8.40 14.28 -9.61
CA GLU A 54 7.59 13.83 -8.47
C GLU A 54 8.25 12.67 -7.71
N GLU A 55 7.96 12.54 -6.41
CA GLU A 55 8.39 11.37 -5.64
C GLU A 55 7.63 10.11 -6.13
N PRO A 56 8.33 8.99 -6.35
CA PRO A 56 7.71 7.71 -6.70
C PRO A 56 6.58 7.30 -5.77
N ASN A 57 5.38 7.08 -6.32
CA ASN A 57 4.25 6.62 -5.53
C ASN A 57 4.09 5.09 -5.63
N THR A 58 4.22 4.41 -4.49
CA THR A 58 4.10 2.95 -4.40
C THR A 58 2.86 2.52 -3.62
N GLY A 59 2.06 1.63 -4.21
CA GLY A 59 0.90 1.02 -3.57
C GLY A 59 0.78 -0.48 -3.81
N LEU A 60 0.05 -1.18 -2.92
CA LEU A 60 -0.33 -2.59 -3.08
C LEU A 60 -1.78 -2.68 -3.50
N PHE A 61 -2.03 -3.37 -4.61
CA PHE A 61 -3.35 -3.49 -5.20
C PHE A 61 -3.73 -4.95 -5.47
N PRO A 62 -5.02 -5.33 -5.34
CA PRO A 62 -5.47 -6.64 -5.78
C PRO A 62 -5.16 -6.87 -7.26
N ALA A 63 -4.80 -8.10 -7.63
CA ALA A 63 -4.42 -8.44 -9.01
C ALA A 63 -5.50 -8.06 -10.04
N ARG A 64 -6.79 -8.18 -9.70
CA ARG A 64 -7.89 -7.74 -10.56
C ARG A 64 -7.88 -6.24 -10.87
N VAL A 65 -7.45 -5.41 -9.91
CA VAL A 65 -7.34 -3.96 -10.07
C VAL A 65 -6.12 -3.63 -10.92
N ALA A 66 -5.00 -4.30 -10.66
CA ALA A 66 -3.79 -4.18 -11.49
C ALA A 66 -4.07 -4.57 -12.95
N ALA A 67 -4.79 -5.67 -13.19
CA ALA A 67 -5.17 -6.11 -14.53
C ALA A 67 -6.08 -5.08 -15.24
N PHE A 68 -7.02 -4.47 -14.52
CA PHE A 68 -7.83 -3.38 -15.06
C PHE A 68 -6.96 -2.17 -15.44
N VAL A 69 -6.02 -1.79 -14.57
CA VAL A 69 -5.09 -0.69 -14.81
C VAL A 69 -4.21 -0.95 -16.03
N CYS A 70 -3.65 -2.15 -16.18
CA CYS A 70 -2.90 -2.53 -17.39
C CYS A 70 -3.75 -2.38 -18.65
N ARG A 71 -5.05 -2.70 -18.61
CA ARG A 71 -5.96 -2.49 -19.74
C ARG A 71 -6.17 -1.01 -20.07
N VAL A 72 -6.25 -0.14 -19.05
CA VAL A 72 -6.37 1.32 -19.23
C VAL A 72 -5.08 1.91 -19.80
N LEU A 73 -3.92 1.43 -19.35
CA LEU A 73 -2.61 1.85 -19.84
C LEU A 73 -2.42 1.48 -21.33
N GLY A 74 -2.94 0.34 -21.76
CA GLY A 74 -2.80 -0.15 -23.13
C GLY A 74 -1.34 -0.43 -23.48
N ASP A 75 -0.96 -0.15 -24.72
CA ASP A 75 0.41 -0.40 -25.19
C ASP A 75 1.42 0.55 -24.56
N ALA A 76 2.57 -0.03 -24.20
CA ALA A 76 3.73 0.70 -23.70
C ALA A 76 4.40 1.50 -24.82
N GLN A 77 5.00 2.63 -24.45
CA GLN A 77 5.80 3.46 -25.35
C GLN A 77 7.28 3.08 -25.29
N PRO A 78 7.99 3.16 -26.42
CA PRO A 78 9.42 2.85 -26.47
C PRO A 78 10.29 3.96 -25.85
N THR A 79 9.76 5.17 -25.68
CA THR A 79 10.50 6.35 -25.20
C THR A 79 9.97 6.83 -23.85
N ALA A 80 10.86 7.35 -23.02
CA ALA A 80 10.51 7.92 -21.71
C ALA A 80 9.97 9.36 -21.77
N ARG A 81 10.19 10.09 -22.89
CA ARG A 81 9.79 11.49 -23.02
C ARG A 81 8.27 11.63 -22.97
N ASP A 82 7.79 12.60 -22.18
CA ASP A 82 6.36 12.91 -21.98
C ASP A 82 5.53 11.67 -21.57
N CYS A 83 6.17 10.76 -20.82
CA CYS A 83 5.58 9.51 -20.36
C CYS A 83 5.78 9.34 -18.86
N VAL A 84 4.88 8.57 -18.25
CA VAL A 84 4.97 8.14 -16.86
C VAL A 84 5.40 6.69 -16.83
N ARG A 85 6.38 6.38 -15.99
CA ARG A 85 6.85 5.01 -15.80
C ARG A 85 5.96 4.29 -14.78
N PHE A 86 5.45 3.13 -15.16
CA PHE A 86 4.78 2.22 -14.25
C PHE A 86 5.64 0.98 -14.05
N THR A 87 5.89 0.63 -12.79
CA THR A 87 6.58 -0.59 -12.41
C THR A 87 5.61 -1.49 -11.63
N LEU A 88 5.30 -2.65 -12.19
CA LEU A 88 4.47 -3.68 -11.57
C LEU A 88 5.36 -4.81 -11.03
N THR A 89 5.15 -5.18 -9.77
CA THR A 89 5.83 -6.32 -9.15
C THR A 89 4.81 -7.33 -8.61
N THR A 90 4.89 -8.58 -9.07
CA THR A 90 4.03 -9.69 -8.63
C THR A 90 4.81 -11.00 -8.71
N GLN A 91 4.65 -11.91 -7.74
CA GLN A 91 5.32 -13.22 -7.74
C GLN A 91 6.85 -13.15 -8.00
N GLY A 92 7.50 -12.13 -7.44
CA GLY A 92 8.95 -11.90 -7.64
C GLY A 92 9.35 -11.42 -9.04
N ARG A 93 8.41 -11.21 -9.97
CA ARG A 93 8.65 -10.65 -11.30
C ARG A 93 8.41 -9.16 -11.30
N LEU A 94 9.30 -8.42 -11.94
CA LEU A 94 9.23 -6.98 -12.11
C LEU A 94 9.02 -6.64 -13.59
N HIS A 95 8.02 -5.81 -13.86
CA HIS A 95 7.69 -5.31 -15.20
C HIS A 95 7.62 -3.79 -15.15
N ALA A 96 8.57 -3.12 -15.80
CA ALA A 96 8.58 -1.66 -15.91
C ALA A 96 8.36 -1.24 -17.35
N ALA A 97 7.50 -0.25 -17.57
CA ALA A 97 7.18 0.28 -18.88
C ALA A 97 6.76 1.76 -18.80
N TYR A 98 6.92 2.48 -19.92
CA TYR A 98 6.53 3.88 -20.05
C TYR A 98 5.18 4.00 -20.75
N TYR A 99 4.34 4.90 -20.27
CA TYR A 99 3.01 5.13 -20.82
C TYR A 99 2.74 6.62 -21.01
N PRO A 100 1.96 7.03 -22.02
CA PRO A 100 1.63 8.43 -22.22
C PRO A 100 0.92 9.01 -20.99
N GLU A 101 1.23 10.24 -20.62
CA GLU A 101 0.68 10.92 -19.43
C GLU A 101 -0.84 10.81 -19.32
N ARG A 102 -1.56 10.99 -20.44
CA ARG A 102 -3.03 10.89 -20.43
C ARG A 102 -3.54 9.51 -19.99
N ARG A 103 -2.90 8.43 -20.44
CA ARG A 103 -3.29 7.06 -20.07
C ARG A 103 -2.86 6.74 -18.65
N ALA A 104 -1.66 7.16 -18.27
CA ALA A 104 -1.15 7.09 -16.91
C ALA A 104 -2.10 7.77 -15.91
N TYR A 105 -2.57 8.97 -16.24
CA TYR A 105 -3.53 9.71 -15.42
C TYR A 105 -4.85 8.96 -15.22
N GLN A 106 -5.42 8.39 -16.30
CA GLN A 106 -6.63 7.58 -16.20
C GLN A 106 -6.42 6.33 -15.33
N ALA A 107 -5.26 5.68 -15.45
CA ALA A 107 -4.87 4.56 -14.60
C ALA A 107 -4.74 4.96 -13.13
N ILE A 108 -4.10 6.09 -12.83
CA ILE A 108 -3.97 6.65 -11.47
C ILE A 108 -5.36 6.92 -10.88
N LEU A 109 -6.27 7.52 -11.64
CA LEU A 109 -7.64 7.76 -11.17
C LEU A 109 -8.37 6.46 -10.81
N ALA A 110 -8.17 5.40 -11.59
CA ALA A 110 -8.74 4.08 -11.27
C ALA A 110 -8.17 3.49 -9.97
N LEU A 111 -6.85 3.61 -9.76
CA LEU A 111 -6.18 3.20 -8.53
C LEU A 111 -6.70 3.99 -7.32
N LEU A 112 -6.84 5.31 -7.45
CA LEU A 112 -7.39 6.18 -6.40
C LEU A 112 -8.84 5.86 -6.09
N ALA A 113 -9.67 5.60 -7.10
CA ALA A 113 -11.06 5.18 -6.91
C ALA A 113 -11.14 3.87 -6.12
N HIS A 114 -10.27 2.91 -6.42
CA HIS A 114 -10.17 1.67 -5.66
C HIS A 114 -9.75 1.92 -4.21
N ALA A 115 -8.69 2.70 -3.99
CA ALA A 115 -8.21 3.02 -2.65
C ALA A 115 -9.31 3.67 -1.79
N ARG A 116 -10.05 4.64 -2.35
CA ARG A 116 -11.20 5.28 -1.69
C ARG A 116 -12.31 4.28 -1.34
N ALA A 117 -12.61 3.34 -2.25
CA ALA A 117 -13.62 2.31 -2.00
C ALA A 117 -13.21 1.37 -0.86
N VAL A 118 -11.93 0.98 -0.79
CA VAL A 118 -11.39 0.16 0.31
C VAL A 118 -11.48 0.91 1.63
N THR A 119 -11.01 2.16 1.69
CA THR A 119 -11.08 2.98 2.91
C THR A 119 -12.52 3.14 3.41
N LYS A 120 -13.49 3.31 2.50
CA LYS A 120 -14.92 3.38 2.84
C LYS A 120 -15.44 2.08 3.45
N VAL A 121 -15.06 0.92 2.90
CA VAL A 121 -15.44 -0.39 3.41
C VAL A 121 -14.81 -0.66 4.77
N GLU A 122 -13.54 -0.32 4.95
CA GLU A 122 -12.86 -0.48 6.24
C GLU A 122 -13.48 0.40 7.32
N ARG A 123 -13.83 1.65 7.00
CA ARG A 123 -14.53 2.55 7.93
C ARG A 123 -15.88 1.98 8.36
N ARG A 124 -16.66 1.41 7.43
CA ARG A 124 -17.95 0.76 7.74
C ARG A 124 -17.82 -0.47 8.62
N ARG A 125 -16.70 -1.19 8.59
CA ARG A 125 -16.46 -2.37 9.45
C ARG A 125 -16.00 -2.01 10.86
N ARG A 126 -15.55 -0.77 11.08
CA ARG A 126 -15.07 -0.27 12.37
C ARG A 126 -16.16 0.44 13.18
N ASN A 127 -17.24 0.85 12.52
CA ASN A 127 -18.46 1.40 13.13
C ASN A 127 -19.47 0.28 13.37
#